data_AF-A0A9D5MDT5-F1
#
_entry.id   AF-A0A9D5MDT5-F1
#
_cell.length_a   1.000
_cell.length_b   1.000
_cell.length_c   1.000
_cell.angle_alpha   90.00
_cell.angle_beta   90.00
_cell.angle_gamma   90.00
#
_symmetry.space_group_name_H-M   'P 1'
#
loop_
_entity.id
_entity.type
_entity.pdbx_description
1 polymer ?
#
loop_
_entity_poly.entity_id
_entity_poly.type
_entity_poly.pdbx_seq_one_letter_code
_entity_poly.pdbx_strand_id
1 'polypeptide(L)'
;MDGLPKNCMLFGRHAMTCCANDIGGIGYLCKVKGTLPKENAWIMLTAKVEAGYSAPHGRDGINLIATNITPAKPPKDELVYFNN
;
A
#
# COMPACT_ATOMS: atom_id res chain seq x y z
N MET A 1 -10.58 -10.09 4.87
CA MET A 1 -9.28 -10.11 4.15
C MET A 1 -8.60 -11.43 4.46
N ASP A 2 -9.12 -12.52 3.91
CA ASP A 2 -8.63 -13.87 4.21
C ASP A 2 -7.59 -14.27 3.16
N GLY A 3 -6.31 -14.32 3.57
CA GLY A 3 -5.21 -14.73 2.68
C GLY A 3 -3.95 -13.86 2.73
N LEU A 4 -3.92 -12.75 3.51
CA LEU A 4 -2.68 -12.00 3.69
C LEU A 4 -1.69 -12.81 4.55
N PRO A 5 -0.40 -12.93 4.15
CA PRO A 5 0.61 -13.57 4.96
C PRO A 5 0.76 -12.87 6.32
N LYS A 6 1.12 -13.61 7.37
CA LYS A 6 1.36 -13.04 8.71
C LYS A 6 2.38 -11.90 8.61
N ASN A 7 2.09 -10.81 9.33
CA ASN A 7 2.88 -9.57 9.34
C ASN A 7 2.95 -8.84 7.99
N CYS A 8 1.97 -9.03 7.12
CA CYS A 8 1.81 -8.19 5.93
C CYS A 8 0.63 -7.23 6.11
N MET A 9 0.78 -6.02 5.60
CA MET A 9 -0.29 -5.03 5.45
C MET A 9 -0.41 -4.65 3.98
N LEU A 10 -1.65 -4.40 3.53
CA LEU A 10 -1.89 -3.69 2.29
C LEU A 10 -1.96 -2.20 2.64
N PHE A 11 -1.02 -1.41 2.12
CA PHE A 11 -1.12 0.05 2.23
C PHE A 11 -1.47 0.60 0.85
N GLY A 12 -2.37 1.58 0.81
CA GLY A 12 -2.85 2.10 -0.45
C GLY A 12 -3.74 3.31 -0.27
N ARG A 13 -4.12 3.91 -1.39
CA ARG A 13 -5.06 5.02 -1.49
C ARG A 13 -6.06 4.74 -2.59
N HIS A 14 -7.23 5.35 -2.48
CA HIS A 14 -8.15 5.42 -3.61
C HIS A 14 -7.60 6.39 -4.64
N ALA A 15 -7.59 5.98 -5.90
CA ALA A 15 -7.05 6.72 -7.01
C ALA A 15 -8.06 6.76 -8.15
N MET A 16 -8.11 7.88 -8.85
CA MET A 16 -8.90 8.04 -10.06
C MET A 16 -8.12 7.46 -11.24
N THR A 17 -8.52 6.27 -11.72
CA THR A 17 -7.73 5.49 -12.68
C THR A 17 -7.99 5.87 -14.13
N CYS A 18 -9.19 6.34 -14.49
CA CYS A 18 -9.45 6.86 -15.84
C CYS A 18 -10.41 8.07 -15.91
N CYS A 19 -11.47 8.09 -15.10
CA CYS A 19 -12.51 9.13 -15.10
C CYS A 19 -13.04 9.36 -13.68
N ALA A 20 -13.81 10.42 -13.44
CA ALA A 20 -14.34 10.76 -12.10
C ALA A 20 -15.16 9.64 -11.42
N ASN A 21 -15.72 8.71 -12.20
CA ASN A 21 -16.49 7.56 -11.71
C ASN A 21 -15.68 6.25 -11.61
N ASP A 22 -14.41 6.24 -12.03
CA ASP A 22 -13.55 5.05 -11.95
C ASP A 22 -12.50 5.25 -10.86
N ILE A 23 -12.90 4.93 -9.63
CA ILE A 23 -12.06 5.00 -8.43
C ILE A 23 -11.55 3.59 -8.13
N GLY A 24 -10.27 3.35 -8.38
CA GLY A 24 -9.57 2.12 -8.06
C GLY A 24 -8.75 2.24 -6.78
N GLY A 25 -8.63 1.16 -6.02
CA GLY A 25 -7.66 1.07 -4.93
C GLY A 25 -6.26 0.83 -5.49
N ILE A 26 -5.33 1.75 -5.23
CA ILE A 26 -3.92 1.55 -5.55
C ILE A 26 -3.18 1.32 -4.26
N GLY A 27 -2.60 0.13 -4.14
CA GLY A 27 -1.85 -0.25 -2.97
C GLY A 27 -0.84 -1.33 -3.27
N TYR A 28 0.11 -1.47 -2.36
CA TYR A 28 1.14 -2.48 -2.43
C TYR A 28 1.13 -3.32 -1.15
N LEU A 29 1.52 -4.58 -1.31
CA LEU A 29 1.75 -5.47 -0.18
C LEU A 29 3.07 -5.07 0.49
N CYS A 30 3.00 -4.82 1.79
CA CYS A 30 4.18 -4.54 2.60
C CYS A 30 4.31 -5.52 3.75
N LYS A 31 5.48 -6.12 3.88
CA LYS A 31 5.88 -6.93 5.03
C LYS A 31 6.42 -6.03 6.13
N VAL A 32 5.84 -6.13 7.32
CA VAL A 32 6.20 -5.33 8.49
C VAL A 32 6.93 -6.22 9.50
N LYS A 33 8.14 -5.83 9.92
CA LYS A 33 8.85 -6.52 11.01
C LYS A 33 8.50 -5.83 12.33
N GLY A 34 7.30 -6.06 12.87
CA GLY A 34 6.87 -5.48 14.14
C GLY A 34 5.36 -5.25 14.23
N THR A 35 4.97 -4.25 15.00
CA THR A 35 3.57 -3.89 15.21
C THR A 35 2.96 -3.29 13.95
N LEU A 36 1.86 -3.87 13.50
CA LEU A 36 1.07 -3.32 12.40
C LEU A 36 0.39 -2.01 12.84
N PRO A 37 0.33 -1.01 11.96
CA PRO A 37 -0.42 0.21 12.23
C PRO A 37 -1.92 -0.10 12.37
N LYS A 38 -2.66 0.82 13.00
CA LYS A 38 -4.12 0.71 13.10
C LYS A 38 -4.75 0.73 11.71
N GLU A 39 -5.84 -0.01 11.55
CA GLU A 39 -6.66 0.02 10.34
C GLU A 39 -7.16 1.44 10.06
N ASN A 40 -7.17 1.85 8.78
CA ASN A 40 -7.56 3.19 8.32
C ASN A 40 -6.75 4.36 8.93
N ALA A 41 -5.52 4.11 9.39
CA ALA A 41 -4.63 5.16 9.87
C ALA A 41 -3.74 5.74 8.75
N TRP A 42 -3.52 7.04 8.80
CA TRP A 42 -2.54 7.71 7.97
C TRP A 42 -1.13 7.50 8.54
N ILE A 43 -0.24 6.98 7.70
CA ILE A 43 1.14 6.67 8.07
C ILE A 43 2.11 7.17 7.00
N MET A 44 3.31 7.53 7.44
CA MET A 44 4.47 7.70 6.59
C MET A 44 5.32 6.42 6.71
N LEU A 45 5.41 5.69 5.60
CA LEU A 45 6.11 4.40 5.50
C LEU A 45 7.44 4.59 4.76
N THR A 46 8.54 4.18 5.38
CA THR A 46 9.80 3.92 4.70
C THR A 46 9.93 2.41 4.54
N ALA A 47 10.17 1.95 3.31
CA ALA A 47 10.31 0.54 3.02
C ALA A 47 11.46 0.29 2.03
N LYS A 48 12.10 -0.86 2.16
CA LYS A 48 13.02 -1.40 1.16
C LYS A 48 12.22 -2.08 0.07
N VAL A 49 12.52 -1.78 -1.19
CA VAL A 49 11.93 -2.43 -2.36
C VAL A 49 12.79 -3.63 -2.74
N GLU A 50 12.19 -4.81 -2.83
CA GLU A 50 12.84 -6.00 -3.36
C GLU A 50 12.00 -6.55 -4.52
N ALA A 51 12.64 -6.81 -5.66
CA ALA A 51 11.97 -7.50 -6.77
C ALA A 51 11.83 -8.98 -6.39
N GLY A 52 10.64 -9.53 -6.58
CA GLY A 52 10.40 -10.95 -6.32
C GLY A 52 9.10 -11.44 -6.93
N TYR A 53 9.00 -12.75 -7.08
CA TYR A 53 7.80 -13.36 -7.63
C TYR A 53 6.62 -13.20 -6.67
N SER A 54 5.57 -12.52 -7.13
CA SER A 54 4.32 -12.41 -6.39
C SER A 54 3.43 -13.60 -6.74
N ALA A 55 3.52 -14.66 -5.93
CA ALA A 55 2.67 -15.84 -6.08
C ALA A 55 1.15 -15.52 -6.20
N PRO A 56 0.58 -14.54 -5.46
CA PRO A 56 -0.82 -14.15 -5.60
C PRO A 56 -1.20 -13.55 -6.97
N HIS A 57 -0.22 -13.00 -7.71
CA HIS A 57 -0.44 -12.31 -8.97
C HIS A 57 0.16 -13.06 -10.17
N GLY A 58 0.79 -14.21 -9.94
CA GLY A 58 1.40 -15.03 -10.99
C GLY A 58 2.53 -14.35 -11.78
N ARG A 59 3.06 -13.22 -11.28
CA ARG A 59 4.00 -12.36 -12.00
C ARG A 59 5.08 -11.83 -11.07
N ASP A 60 6.19 -11.40 -11.66
CA ASP A 60 7.20 -10.63 -10.94
C ASP A 60 6.58 -9.32 -10.44
N GLY A 61 6.77 -9.08 -9.14
CA GLY A 61 6.24 -7.94 -8.43
C GLY A 61 7.29 -7.33 -7.53
N ILE A 62 6.92 -6.23 -6.90
CA ILE A 62 7.74 -5.62 -5.86
C ILE A 62 7.22 -6.07 -4.49
N ASN A 63 8.12 -6.58 -3.67
CA ASN A 63 7.90 -6.85 -2.27
C ASN A 63 8.45 -5.68 -1.47
N LEU A 64 7.59 -5.02 -0.71
CA LEU A 64 7.99 -3.92 0.14
C LEU A 64 8.23 -4.43 1.56
N ILE A 65 9.40 -4.14 2.12
CA ILE A 65 9.74 -4.50 3.50
C ILE A 65 9.83 -3.21 4.31
N ALA A 66 8.89 -3.00 5.22
CA ALA A 66 8.86 -1.81 6.07
C ALA A 66 10.11 -1.74 6.94
N THR A 67 10.78 -0.59 6.91
CA THR A 67 11.91 -0.25 7.77
C THR A 67 11.50 0.75 8.85
N ASN A 68 10.61 1.70 8.53
CA ASN A 68 10.10 2.67 9.49
C ASN A 68 8.63 3.01 9.18
N ILE A 69 7.82 3.12 10.22
CA ILE A 69 6.41 3.50 10.13
C ILE A 69 6.17 4.58 11.18
N THR A 70 5.73 5.76 10.73
CA THR A 70 5.39 6.87 11.62
C THR A 70 3.97 7.38 11.34
N PRO A 71 3.22 7.85 12.35
CA PRO A 71 1.92 8.47 12.13
C PRO A 71 2.02 9.70 11.23
N ALA A 72 1.10 9.84 10.29
CA ALA A 72 1.02 10.99 9.40
C ALA A 72 -0.36 11.67 9.51
N LYS A 73 -0.43 12.91 9.03
CA LYS A 73 -1.70 13.61 8.86
C LYS A 73 -2.39 13.11 7.57
N PRO A 74 -3.73 13.22 7.49
CA PRO A 74 -4.44 12.98 6.23
C PRO A 74 -3.86 13.84 5.10
N PRO A 75 -3.79 13.29 3.87
CA PRO A 75 -3.41 14.06 2.69
C PRO A 75 -4.45 15.14 2.41
N LYS A 76 -4.01 16.22 1.74
CA LYS A 76 -4.88 17.35 1.39
C LYS A 76 -6.04 16.94 0.48
N ASP A 77 -5.74 16.07 -0.48
CA ASP A 77 -6.72 15.52 -1.41
C ASP A 77 -7.01 14.07 -1.01
N GLU A 78 -8.28 13.64 -1.04
CA GLU A 78 -8.66 12.28 -0.67
C GLU A 78 -8.26 11.27 -1.75
N LEU A 79 -8.40 11.66 -3.02
CA LEU A 79 -8.07 10.84 -4.18
C LEU A 79 -6.67 11.13 -4.70
N VAL A 80 -6.02 10.07 -5.19
CA VAL A 80 -4.81 10.22 -6.02
C VAL A 80 -5.24 10.51 -7.45
N TYR A 81 -4.73 11.59 -8.02
CA TYR A 81 -4.95 11.99 -9.42
C TYR A 81 -3.68 11.71 -10.23
N PHE A 82 -3.81 11.09 -11.41
CA PHE A 82 -2.71 10.83 -12.34
C PHE A 82 -2.64 11.82 -13.51
N ASN A 83 -3.33 12.97 -13.40
CA ASN A 83 -3.21 14.00 -14.42
C ASN A 83 -1.79 14.59 -14.40
N ASN A 84 -1.11 14.40 -15.52
CA ASN A 84 0.22 14.92 -15.80
C ASN A 84 0.16 16.41 -16.16
#